data_AF-A0A9Q0ZCJ0-F1
#
_entry.id   AF-A0A9Q0ZCJ0-F1
#
_cell.length_a   1.000
_cell.length_b   1.000
_cell.length_c   1.000
_cell.angle_alpha   90.00
_cell.angle_beta   90.00
_cell.angle_gamma   90.00
#
_symmetry.space_group_name_H-M   'P 1'
#
loop_
_entity.id
_entity.type
_entity.pdbx_description
1 polymer ?
#
loop_
_entity_poly.entity_id
_entity_poly.type
_entity_poly.pdbx_seq_one_letter_code
_entity_poly.pdbx_strand_id
1 'polypeptide(L)'
;MGSHNSTPELKFVCRRNLILSINIDKNTEKDLQLSVEEAGKLLAEEKLEVVDFSSLVDVSTDPGHYVIFLEIGGEASEEVLQECCNCLDLSFVDAGYVSSRKVKAIGPLELRVVWRGTFLKILEHYLGLGTVVSQFKTPRCVGPMNSKVQQILCNNVAKTFFSTGF
;
A
#
# COMPACT_ATOMS: atom_id res chain seq x y z
N MET A 1 -46.27 31.37 6.91
CA MET A 1 -46.02 31.22 5.46
C MET A 1 -44.64 31.81 5.19
N GLY A 2 -43.60 31.15 4.70
CA GLY A 2 -43.33 29.76 4.35
C GLY A 2 -41.82 29.72 4.07
N SER A 3 -41.10 28.72 4.57
CA SER A 3 -39.66 28.55 4.35
C SER A 3 -39.46 27.34 3.45
N HIS A 4 -39.07 27.57 2.20
CA HIS A 4 -38.60 26.55 1.27
C HIS A 4 -37.16 26.90 0.86
N ASN A 5 -36.29 25.87 0.89
CA ASN A 5 -34.87 25.84 0.49
C ASN A 5 -33.79 25.92 1.59
N SER A 6 -34.06 25.32 2.75
CA SER A 6 -33.00 24.99 3.74
C SER A 6 -32.40 23.61 3.48
N THR A 7 -31.86 23.35 2.28
CA THR A 7 -31.13 22.12 2.02
C THR A 7 -29.68 22.31 2.50
N PRO A 8 -29.21 21.54 3.51
CA PRO A 8 -27.83 21.66 3.97
C PRO A 8 -26.87 21.18 2.88
N GLU A 9 -25.85 21.97 2.58
CA GLU A 9 -24.74 21.54 1.74
C GLU A 9 -23.94 20.46 2.48
N LEU A 10 -24.04 19.21 2.00
CA LEU A 10 -23.33 18.08 2.58
C LEU A 10 -21.89 18.07 2.07
N LYS A 11 -20.96 18.50 2.92
CA LYS A 11 -19.53 18.26 2.68
C LYS A 11 -19.20 16.81 3.03
N PHE A 12 -18.80 16.02 2.04
CA PHE A 12 -18.28 14.68 2.30
C PHE A 12 -16.98 14.78 3.09
N VAL A 13 -17.06 14.47 4.38
CA VAL A 13 -15.89 14.23 5.23
C VAL A 13 -15.48 12.77 4.99
N CYS A 14 -14.24 12.57 4.54
CA CYS A 14 -13.69 11.25 4.23
C CYS A 14 -13.88 10.28 5.42
N ARG A 15 -14.10 8.98 5.15
CA ARG A 15 -14.23 7.97 6.20
C ARG A 15 -12.89 7.79 6.90
N ARG A 16 -12.88 7.93 8.24
CA ARG A 16 -11.66 8.08 9.06
C ARG A 16 -10.62 6.94 8.98
N ASN A 17 -10.94 5.76 8.42
CA ASN A 17 -10.11 4.55 8.56
C ASN A 17 -9.76 3.84 7.22
N LEU A 18 -10.04 4.45 6.06
CA LEU A 18 -9.69 3.86 4.76
C LEU A 18 -8.30 4.34 4.33
N ILE A 19 -7.42 3.41 3.95
CA ILE A 19 -6.08 3.76 3.45
C ILE A 19 -5.87 3.40 1.98
N LEU A 20 -6.52 2.35 1.47
CA LEU A 20 -6.45 1.93 0.08
C LEU A 20 -7.87 1.73 -0.44
N SER A 21 -8.20 2.40 -1.54
CA SER A 21 -9.52 2.31 -2.18
C SER A 21 -9.42 2.75 -3.64
N ILE A 22 -9.87 1.91 -4.57
CA ILE A 22 -9.96 2.24 -6.01
C ILE A 22 -11.41 2.30 -6.47
N ASN A 23 -12.24 1.40 -5.98
CA ASN A 23 -13.64 1.22 -6.34
C ASN A 23 -14.52 1.19 -5.07
N ILE A 24 -15.27 0.10 -4.83
CA ILE A 24 -16.12 -0.06 -3.63
C ILE A 24 -15.37 -0.68 -2.44
N ASP A 25 -14.11 -1.05 -2.67
CA ASP A 25 -13.22 -1.70 -1.72
C ASP A 25 -12.87 -0.80 -0.55
N LYS A 26 -12.82 -1.41 0.63
CA LYS A 26 -12.68 -0.72 1.91
C LYS A 26 -11.51 -1.25 2.71
N ASN A 27 -10.32 -1.24 2.12
CA ASN A 27 -9.13 -1.74 2.78
C ASN A 27 -8.63 -0.73 3.84
N THR A 28 -8.47 -1.25 5.05
CA THR A 28 -7.95 -0.52 6.20
C THR A 28 -6.46 -0.75 6.37
N GLU A 29 -5.82 0.05 7.23
CA GLU A 29 -4.41 -0.16 7.59
C GLU A 29 -4.16 -1.55 8.17
N LYS A 30 -5.14 -2.08 8.90
CA LYS A 30 -5.08 -3.41 9.47
C LYS A 30 -5.09 -4.50 8.38
N ASP A 31 -5.89 -4.32 7.33
CA ASP A 31 -5.95 -5.31 6.24
C ASP A 31 -4.62 -5.37 5.48
N LEU A 32 -4.00 -4.20 5.24
CA LEU A 32 -2.66 -4.13 4.66
C LEU A 32 -1.61 -4.77 5.58
N GLN A 33 -1.64 -4.47 6.88
CA GLN A 33 -0.73 -5.07 7.86
C GLN A 33 -0.84 -6.60 7.87
N LEU A 34 -2.06 -7.13 7.91
CA LEU A 34 -2.31 -8.57 7.87
C LEU A 34 -1.82 -9.20 6.56
N SER A 35 -2.06 -8.55 5.43
CA SER A 35 -1.57 -9.01 4.12
C SER A 35 -0.03 -9.12 4.09
N VAL A 36 0.68 -8.10 4.61
CA VAL A 36 2.14 -8.12 4.72
C VAL A 36 2.63 -9.17 5.73
N GLU A 37 1.92 -9.38 6.84
CA GLU A 37 2.25 -10.43 7.80
C GLU A 37 2.14 -11.84 7.20
N GLU A 38 1.10 -12.10 6.39
CA GLU A 38 0.96 -13.38 5.68
C GLU A 38 2.08 -13.59 4.65
N ALA A 39 2.40 -12.58 3.83
CA ALA A 39 3.52 -12.65 2.90
C ALA A 39 4.88 -12.77 3.62
N GLY A 40 5.01 -12.13 4.80
CA GLY A 40 6.20 -12.21 5.64
C GLY A 40 6.49 -13.61 6.15
N LYS A 41 5.48 -14.49 6.27
CA LYS A 41 5.71 -15.91 6.64
C LYS A 41 6.50 -16.65 5.56
N LEU A 42 6.23 -16.37 4.29
CA LEU A 42 6.97 -16.96 3.17
C LEU A 42 8.44 -16.52 3.19
N LEU A 43 8.69 -15.24 3.48
CA LEU A 43 10.05 -14.73 3.67
C LEU A 43 10.76 -15.36 4.87
N ALA A 44 10.03 -15.64 5.95
CA ALA A 44 10.59 -16.25 7.15
C ALA A 44 11.09 -17.69 6.91
N GLU A 45 10.51 -18.42 5.95
CA GLU A 45 11.00 -19.76 5.54
C GLU A 45 12.43 -19.69 4.98
N GLU A 46 12.77 -18.58 4.31
CA GLU A 46 14.12 -18.25 3.81
C GLU A 46 15.00 -17.53 4.84
N LYS A 47 14.56 -17.45 6.11
CA LYS A 47 15.23 -16.68 7.19
C LYS A 47 15.37 -15.19 6.88
N LEU A 48 14.44 -14.65 6.09
CA LEU A 48 14.33 -13.22 5.81
C LEU A 48 13.19 -12.63 6.64
N GLU A 49 13.27 -11.33 6.89
CA GLU A 49 12.23 -10.58 7.60
C GLU A 49 11.82 -9.35 6.77
N VAL A 50 10.58 -8.93 6.98
CA VAL A 50 10.11 -7.63 6.50
C VAL A 50 10.62 -6.55 7.45
N VAL A 51 11.39 -5.60 6.93
CA VAL A 51 11.97 -4.48 7.69
C VAL A 51 10.93 -3.39 7.87
N ASP A 52 10.34 -2.93 6.77
CA ASP A 52 9.24 -1.97 6.77
C ASP A 52 8.49 -2.03 5.44
N PHE A 53 7.33 -1.38 5.37
CA PHE A 53 6.48 -1.40 4.19
C PHE A 53 5.60 -0.15 4.09
N SER A 54 5.12 0.11 2.87
CA SER A 54 4.10 1.12 2.61
C SER A 54 3.33 0.74 1.36
N SER A 55 2.24 1.43 1.08
CA SER A 55 1.44 1.20 -0.12
C SER A 55 1.10 2.50 -0.83
N LEU A 56 0.70 2.39 -2.09
CA LEU A 56 0.04 3.46 -2.82
C LEU A 56 -1.03 2.88 -3.73
N VAL A 57 -1.93 3.75 -4.18
CA VAL A 57 -2.88 3.43 -5.24
C VAL A 57 -2.36 4.05 -6.53
N ASP A 58 -2.09 3.21 -7.53
CA ASP A 58 -1.72 3.67 -8.86
C ASP A 58 -2.96 3.72 -9.76
N VAL A 59 -3.41 4.94 -10.04
CA VAL A 59 -4.52 5.24 -10.96
C VAL A 59 -4.03 5.73 -12.33
N SER A 60 -2.73 5.69 -12.60
CA SER A 60 -2.18 6.02 -13.92
C SER A 60 -2.40 4.90 -14.94
N THR A 61 -2.66 3.69 -14.47
CA THR A 61 -3.03 2.53 -15.28
C THR A 61 -4.55 2.36 -15.36
N ASP A 62 -5.02 1.68 -16.41
CA ASP A 62 -6.42 1.29 -16.57
C ASP A 62 -6.52 -0.25 -16.75
N PRO A 63 -7.09 -0.99 -15.79
CA PRO A 63 -7.60 -0.53 -14.49
C PRO A 63 -6.46 -0.06 -13.55
N GLY A 64 -6.80 0.82 -12.60
CA GLY A 64 -5.89 1.18 -11.51
C GLY A 64 -5.58 -0.03 -10.62
N HIS A 65 -4.45 -0.02 -9.93
CA HIS A 65 -4.02 -1.15 -9.12
C HIS A 65 -3.32 -0.73 -7.81
N TYR A 66 -3.19 -1.70 -6.92
CA TYR A 66 -2.54 -1.53 -5.63
C TYR A 66 -1.05 -1.75 -5.79
N VAL A 67 -0.24 -0.87 -5.21
CA VAL A 67 1.21 -1.02 -5.17
C VAL A 67 1.64 -1.14 -3.72
N ILE A 68 2.37 -2.20 -3.38
CA ILE A 68 2.96 -2.41 -2.06
C ILE A 68 4.47 -2.33 -2.18
N PHE A 69 5.08 -1.44 -1.41
CA PHE A 69 6.52 -1.34 -1.26
C PHE A 69 6.97 -2.16 -0.06
N LEU A 70 7.93 -3.04 -0.27
CA LEU A 70 8.44 -3.94 0.76
C LEU A 70 9.96 -3.79 0.89
N GLU A 71 10.43 -3.39 2.06
CA GLU A 71 11.85 -3.45 2.42
C GLU A 71 12.10 -4.72 3.21
N ILE A 72 13.06 -5.53 2.76
CA ILE A 72 13.38 -6.84 3.35
C ILE A 72 14.81 -6.88 3.89
N GLY A 73 15.07 -7.74 4.87
CA GLY A 73 16.33 -7.84 5.59
C GLY A 73 17.51 -8.41 4.79
N GLY A 74 17.28 -8.89 3.57
CA GLY A 74 18.28 -9.52 2.70
C GLY A 74 17.77 -9.67 1.26
N GLU A 75 18.35 -10.58 0.50
CA GLU A 75 17.93 -10.86 -0.88
C GLU A 75 17.12 -12.16 -0.93
N ALA A 76 15.90 -12.08 -1.48
CA ALA A 76 15.05 -13.23 -1.74
C ALA A 76 15.13 -13.65 -3.23
N SER A 77 14.86 -14.92 -3.51
CA SER A 77 14.71 -15.39 -4.89
C SER A 77 13.48 -14.78 -5.54
N GLU A 78 13.47 -14.73 -6.88
CA GLU A 78 12.36 -14.13 -7.62
C GLU A 78 11.08 -14.97 -7.49
N GLU A 79 11.23 -16.29 -7.35
CA GLU A 79 10.14 -17.21 -7.10
C GLU A 79 9.44 -16.88 -5.77
N VAL A 80 10.20 -16.71 -4.69
CA VAL A 80 9.63 -16.38 -3.36
C VAL A 80 8.98 -14.99 -3.39
N LEU A 81 9.59 -14.02 -4.07
CA LEU A 81 9.01 -12.67 -4.18
C LEU A 81 7.72 -12.67 -5.02
N GLN A 82 7.65 -13.49 -6.06
CA GLN A 82 6.43 -13.66 -6.84
C GLN A 82 5.33 -14.34 -6.02
N GLU A 83 5.67 -15.35 -5.22
CA GLU A 83 4.75 -15.98 -4.27
C GLU A 83 4.27 -15.01 -3.19
N CYS A 84 5.17 -14.17 -2.67
CA CYS A 84 4.82 -13.07 -1.76
C CYS A 84 3.84 -12.10 -2.41
N CYS A 85 4.07 -11.71 -3.66
CA CYS A 85 3.17 -10.83 -4.42
C CYS A 85 1.76 -11.44 -4.56
N ASN A 86 1.69 -12.74 -4.86
CA ASN A 86 0.43 -13.47 -4.97
C ASN A 86 -0.26 -13.58 -3.60
N CYS A 87 0.51 -13.86 -2.55
CA CYS A 87 0.03 -13.94 -1.18
C CYS A 87 -0.55 -12.59 -0.70
N LEU A 88 0.13 -11.48 -1.00
CA LEU A 88 -0.35 -10.13 -0.70
C LEU A 88 -1.73 -9.87 -1.32
N ASP A 89 -1.88 -10.18 -2.61
CA ASP A 89 -3.13 -9.98 -3.36
C ASP A 89 -4.27 -10.86 -2.80
N LEU A 90 -3.99 -12.12 -2.51
CA LEU A 90 -4.97 -13.08 -1.99
C LEU A 90 -5.36 -12.85 -0.52
N SER A 91 -4.52 -12.18 0.26
CA SER A 91 -4.76 -11.92 1.68
C SER A 91 -5.75 -10.80 1.96
N PHE A 92 -6.08 -9.98 0.95
CA PHE A 92 -7.16 -9.00 1.07
C PHE A 92 -8.53 -9.68 1.05
N VAL A 93 -9.15 -9.77 2.22
CA VAL A 93 -10.45 -10.46 2.41
C VAL A 93 -11.67 -9.56 2.16
N ASP A 94 -11.48 -8.25 1.93
CA ASP A 94 -12.58 -7.33 1.65
C ASP A 94 -13.34 -7.77 0.39
N ALA A 95 -14.65 -7.94 0.51
CA ALA A 95 -15.49 -8.42 -0.58
C ALA A 95 -15.48 -7.47 -1.79
N GLY A 96 -15.32 -6.16 -1.57
CA GLY A 96 -15.19 -5.16 -2.62
C GLY A 96 -13.89 -5.33 -3.41
N TYR A 97 -12.77 -5.55 -2.72
CA TYR A 97 -11.49 -5.83 -3.35
C TYR A 97 -11.53 -7.13 -4.16
N VAL A 98 -11.94 -8.24 -3.52
CA VAL A 98 -11.99 -9.57 -4.15
C VAL A 98 -12.89 -9.58 -5.37
N SER A 99 -14.08 -8.97 -5.29
CA SER A 99 -14.99 -8.89 -6.44
C SER A 99 -14.42 -8.03 -7.56
N SER A 100 -13.84 -6.87 -7.24
CA SER A 100 -13.26 -5.96 -8.23
C SER A 100 -12.03 -6.55 -8.93
N ARG A 101 -11.16 -7.28 -8.22
CA ARG A 101 -10.03 -8.02 -8.80
C ARG A 101 -10.49 -9.11 -9.76
N LYS A 102 -11.49 -9.91 -9.37
CA LYS A 102 -12.05 -10.99 -10.21
C LYS A 102 -12.68 -10.50 -11.51
N VAL A 103 -13.37 -9.36 -11.47
CA VAL A 103 -13.96 -8.75 -12.68
C VAL A 103 -12.99 -7.82 -13.42
N LYS A 104 -11.72 -7.77 -13.00
CA LYS A 104 -10.66 -6.92 -13.57
C LYS A 104 -10.98 -5.42 -13.54
N ALA A 105 -11.80 -4.98 -12.58
CA ALA A 105 -12.03 -3.56 -12.30
C ALA A 105 -10.89 -2.95 -11.45
N ILE A 106 -10.14 -3.79 -10.73
CA ILE A 106 -8.85 -3.45 -10.11
C ILE A 106 -7.79 -4.32 -10.78
N GLY A 107 -6.69 -3.70 -11.23
CA GLY A 107 -5.55 -4.38 -11.84
C GLY A 107 -4.80 -5.29 -10.86
N PRO A 108 -3.86 -6.12 -11.36
CA PRO A 108 -3.05 -6.98 -10.51
C PRO A 108 -2.27 -6.17 -9.49
N LEU A 109 -2.27 -6.64 -8.24
CA LEU A 109 -1.45 -6.04 -7.18
C LEU A 109 0.02 -6.08 -7.61
N GLU A 110 0.70 -4.95 -7.46
CA GLU A 110 2.11 -4.81 -7.75
C GLU A 110 2.92 -4.81 -6.44
N LEU A 111 3.84 -5.75 -6.32
CA LEU A 111 4.86 -5.75 -5.28
C LEU A 111 6.12 -5.07 -5.83
N ARG A 112 6.54 -3.98 -5.18
CA ARG A 112 7.82 -3.31 -5.43
C ARG A 112 8.75 -3.54 -4.26
N VAL A 113 9.75 -4.41 -4.44
CA VAL A 113 10.80 -4.60 -3.44
C VAL A 113 11.74 -3.41 -3.51
N VAL A 114 11.97 -2.74 -2.39
CA VAL A 114 12.85 -1.57 -2.30
C VAL A 114 14.19 -1.93 -1.66
N TRP A 115 15.22 -1.16 -1.99
CA TRP A 115 16.54 -1.32 -1.37
C TRP A 115 16.49 -1.06 0.13
N ARG A 116 17.32 -1.78 0.89
CA ARG A 116 17.49 -1.56 2.33
C ARG A 116 17.91 -0.12 2.62
N GLY A 117 17.31 0.48 3.64
CA GLY A 117 17.46 1.88 4.02
C GLY A 117 16.53 2.84 3.25
N THR A 118 15.59 2.35 2.45
CA THR A 118 14.62 3.22 1.77
C THR A 118 13.70 3.89 2.78
N PHE A 119 13.19 3.15 3.77
CA PHE A 119 12.35 3.72 4.82
C PHE A 119 13.15 4.60 5.79
N LEU A 120 14.45 4.36 5.95
CA LEU A 120 15.35 5.29 6.64
C LEU A 120 15.43 6.64 5.92
N LYS A 121 15.54 6.67 4.59
CA LYS A 121 15.50 7.93 3.82
C LYS A 121 14.17 8.68 3.98
N ILE A 122 13.07 7.95 4.12
CA ILE A 122 11.75 8.55 4.41
C ILE A 122 11.77 9.19 5.80
N LEU A 123 12.26 8.49 6.82
CA LEU A 123 12.44 9.05 8.16
C LEU A 123 13.31 10.32 8.11
N GLU A 124 14.49 10.26 7.50
CA GLU A 124 15.40 11.41 7.35
C GLU A 124 14.72 12.60 6.68
N HIS A 125 13.89 12.36 5.66
CA HIS A 125 13.08 13.40 5.03
C HIS A 125 12.15 14.10 6.03
N TYR A 126 11.42 13.34 6.85
CA TYR A 126 10.53 13.92 7.86
C TYR A 126 11.29 14.61 9.00
N LEU A 127 12.47 14.12 9.38
CA LEU A 127 13.34 14.79 10.34
C LEU A 127 13.82 16.15 9.81
N GLY A 128 14.16 16.23 8.52
CA GLY A 128 14.49 17.50 7.85
C GLY A 128 13.34 18.50 7.82
N LEU A 129 12.09 18.05 7.93
CA LEU A 129 10.90 18.89 8.07
C LEU A 129 10.59 19.30 9.53
N GLY A 130 11.43 18.89 10.49
CA GLY A 130 11.26 19.21 11.92
C GLY A 130 10.45 18.18 12.71
N THR A 131 10.21 16.99 12.17
CA THR A 131 9.55 15.91 12.91
C THR A 131 10.48 15.35 14.00
N VAL A 132 9.94 15.03 15.17
CA VAL A 132 10.70 14.36 16.24
C VAL A 132 10.74 12.86 15.98
N VAL A 133 11.92 12.24 16.06
CA VAL A 133 12.13 10.80 15.80
C VAL A 133 11.13 9.91 16.55
N SER A 134 10.88 10.20 17.84
CA SER A 134 9.98 9.40 18.68
C SER A 134 8.50 9.48 18.31
N GLN A 135 8.12 10.46 17.47
CA GLN A 135 6.74 10.65 17.00
C GLN A 135 6.55 10.17 15.56
N PHE A 136 7.66 9.87 14.86
CA PHE A 136 7.58 9.44 13.48
C PHE A 136 6.94 8.05 13.38
N LYS A 137 5.99 7.92 12.46
CA LYS A 137 5.46 6.65 12.01
C LYS A 137 5.51 6.63 10.49
N THR A 138 6.05 5.55 9.92
CA THR A 138 6.02 5.33 8.49
C THR A 138 4.56 5.35 7.99
N PRO A 139 4.23 6.19 6.99
CA PRO A 139 2.88 6.19 6.43
C PRO A 139 2.61 4.86 5.73
N ARG A 140 1.54 4.14 6.11
CA ARG A 140 1.19 2.83 5.54
C ARG A 140 0.54 2.93 4.16
N CYS A 141 -0.02 4.10 3.82
CA CYS A 141 -0.40 4.45 2.46
C CYS A 141 0.09 5.87 2.14
N VAL A 142 0.78 6.02 1.01
CA VAL A 142 1.26 7.29 0.49
C VAL A 142 0.23 7.83 -0.49
N GLY A 143 -0.48 8.88 -0.05
CA GLY A 143 -1.38 9.61 -0.93
C GLY A 143 -0.65 10.41 -2.02
N PRO A 144 -1.35 10.80 -3.10
CA PRO A 144 -0.75 11.50 -4.26
C PRO A 144 -0.13 12.86 -3.93
N MET A 145 -0.48 13.44 -2.77
CA MET A 145 0.07 14.72 -2.31
C MET A 145 1.47 14.60 -1.68
N ASN A 146 1.91 13.38 -1.30
CA ASN A 146 3.23 13.13 -0.72
C ASN A 146 4.28 12.83 -1.80
N SER A 147 4.47 13.77 -2.73
CA SER A 147 5.35 13.61 -3.90
C SER A 147 6.78 13.23 -3.54
N LYS A 148 7.33 13.77 -2.45
CA LYS A 148 8.70 13.46 -2.03
C LYS A 148 8.87 12.03 -1.53
N VAL A 149 7.91 11.53 -0.73
CA VAL A 149 7.92 10.15 -0.24
C VAL A 149 7.73 9.18 -1.40
N GLN A 150 6.79 9.48 -2.31
CA GLN A 150 6.58 8.69 -3.52
C GLN A 150 7.85 8.64 -4.40
N GLN A 151 8.56 9.76 -4.56
CA GLN A 151 9.85 9.80 -5.26
C GLN A 151 10.90 8.94 -4.58
N ILE A 152 11.01 8.98 -3.24
CA ILE A 152 11.95 8.13 -2.50
C ILE A 152 11.62 6.66 -2.76
N LEU A 153 10.35 6.26 -2.64
CA LEU A 153 9.92 4.88 -2.88
C LEU A 153 10.21 4.43 -4.33
N CYS A 154 9.73 5.18 -5.33
CA CYS A 154 9.89 4.82 -6.73
C CYS A 154 11.36 4.80 -7.19
N ASN A 155 12.21 5.71 -6.69
CA ASN A 155 13.63 5.76 -7.08
C ASN A 155 14.48 4.66 -6.42
N ASN A 156 13.98 3.99 -5.39
CA ASN A 156 14.71 2.93 -4.68
C ASN A 156 14.10 1.55 -4.90
N VAL A 157 13.28 1.37 -5.95
CA VAL A 157 12.78 0.04 -6.33
C VAL A 157 13.94 -0.79 -6.89
N ALA A 158 14.12 -1.97 -6.33
CA ALA A 158 15.09 -2.97 -6.76
C ALA A 158 14.46 -3.98 -7.72
N LYS A 159 13.26 -4.48 -7.39
CA LYS A 159 12.51 -5.45 -8.19
C LYS A 159 11.01 -5.16 -8.15
N THR A 160 10.32 -5.55 -9.22
CA THR A 160 8.87 -5.39 -9.36
C THR A 160 8.23 -6.70 -9.79
N PHE A 161 7.12 -7.04 -9.16
CA PHE A 161 6.32 -8.23 -9.45
C PHE A 161 4.84 -7.84 -9.54
N PHE A 162 4.11 -8.48 -10.43
CA PHE A 162 2.66 -8.34 -10.51
C PHE A 162 2.01 -9.66 -10.13
N SER A 163 0.94 -9.59 -9.35
CA SER A 163 0.21 -10.77 -8.90
C SER A 163 -0.41 -11.52 -10.07
N THR A 164 -0.28 -12.84 -10.01
CA THR A 164 -0.92 -13.82 -10.89
C THR A 164 -2.02 -14.62 -10.17
N GLY A 165 -2.45 -14.17 -8.99
CA GLY A 165 -3.37 -14.91 -8.11
C GLY A 165 -4.85 -14.92 -8.52
N PHE A 166 -5.24 -14.16 -9.55
CA PHE A 166 -6.64 -14.01 -10.01
C PHE A 166 -6.80 -14.21 -11.51
#